data_AF-A0A4U9IE30-F1
#
_entry.id   AF-A0A4U9IE30-F1
#
_cell.length_a   1.000
_cell.length_b   1.000
_cell.length_c   1.000
_cell.angle_alpha   90.00
_cell.angle_beta   90.00
_cell.angle_gamma   90.00
#
_symmetry.space_group_name_H-M   'P 1'
#
loop_
_entity.id
_entity.type
_entity.pdbx_description
1 polymer ?
#
loop_
_entity_poly.entity_id
_entity_poly.type
_entity_poly.pdbx_seq_one_letter_code
_entity_poly.pdbx_strand_id
1 'polypeptide(L)'
;MKQLMVVAIGGNSIIKDNASQSIEHQAQAVKAVAESVLEMLASDYDIVLTHGNGPQVGLDLRRAEIAHEREGLPLTPLANCVADTQGGIGYLIQQALNNRLAARGEQKAVTVVTQVEVDKNDPGFTPSHQTHWRVFQRSPAGRASAGPSRLAFR
;
A
#
# COMPACT_ATOMS: atom_id res chain seq x y z
N MET A 1 -25.35 -12.44 -15.62
CA MET A 1 -24.35 -11.46 -15.17
C MET A 1 -23.43 -12.18 -14.21
N LYS A 2 -22.11 -11.96 -14.31
CA LYS A 2 -21.17 -12.51 -13.33
C LYS A 2 -21.41 -11.85 -11.97
N GLN A 3 -21.08 -12.55 -10.90
CA GLN A 3 -21.12 -11.99 -9.54
C GLN A 3 -19.87 -11.12 -9.32
N LEU A 4 -20.04 -9.98 -8.67
CA LEU A 4 -18.93 -9.10 -8.28
C LEU A 4 -18.38 -9.54 -6.92
N MET A 5 -17.08 -9.83 -6.86
CA MET A 5 -16.36 -10.14 -5.63
C MET A 5 -15.34 -9.05 -5.31
N VAL A 6 -15.41 -8.54 -4.07
CA VAL A 6 -14.41 -7.60 -3.55
C VAL A 6 -13.43 -8.36 -2.67
N VAL A 7 -12.16 -8.37 -3.04
CA VAL A 7 -11.08 -9.07 -2.33
C VAL A 7 -10.15 -8.06 -1.69
N ALA A 8 -9.86 -8.23 -0.40
CA ALA A 8 -8.94 -7.36 0.36
C ALA A 8 -7.70 -8.12 0.79
N ILE A 9 -6.53 -7.65 0.36
CA ILE A 9 -5.23 -8.22 0.72
C ILE A 9 -4.58 -7.36 1.79
N GLY A 10 -4.09 -7.96 2.88
CA GLY A 10 -3.38 -7.22 3.93
C GLY A 10 -2.02 -6.68 3.45
N GLY A 11 -1.57 -5.54 3.99
CA GLY A 11 -0.23 -5.00 3.68
C GLY A 11 0.91 -5.95 4.06
N ASN A 12 0.69 -6.75 5.11
CA ASN A 12 1.62 -7.80 5.57
C ASN A 12 1.70 -9.01 4.62
N SER A 13 0.77 -9.12 3.66
CA SER A 13 0.84 -10.13 2.61
C SER A 13 1.85 -9.76 1.52
N ILE A 14 2.30 -8.48 1.48
CA ILE A 14 3.22 -7.95 0.47
C ILE A 14 4.63 -7.78 1.07
N ILE A 15 4.74 -7.21 2.28
CA ILE A 15 5.98 -7.23 3.07
C ILE A 15 5.77 -8.15 4.27
N LYS A 16 6.47 -9.28 4.30
CA LYS A 16 6.29 -10.33 5.31
C LYS A 16 7.01 -10.04 6.63
N ASP A 17 8.19 -9.43 6.56
CA ASP A 17 9.05 -9.12 7.70
C ASP A 17 10.09 -8.04 7.33
N ASN A 18 10.90 -7.63 8.30
CA ASN A 18 11.96 -6.62 8.10
C ASN A 18 13.09 -7.06 7.17
N ALA A 19 13.30 -8.37 6.96
CA ALA A 19 14.29 -8.88 6.02
C ALA A 19 13.77 -8.86 4.57
N SER A 20 12.45 -8.77 4.39
CA SER A 20 11.74 -8.92 3.12
C SER A 20 11.14 -7.61 2.60
N GLN A 21 11.84 -6.49 2.78
CA GLN A 21 11.34 -5.15 2.42
C GLN A 21 11.66 -4.74 0.97
N SER A 22 12.56 -5.44 0.29
CA SER A 22 13.00 -5.09 -1.06
C SER A 22 11.88 -5.24 -2.10
N ILE A 23 12.00 -4.53 -3.23
CA ILE A 23 11.01 -4.60 -4.31
C ILE A 23 10.92 -6.02 -4.88
N GLU A 24 12.02 -6.77 -4.92
CA GLU A 24 12.08 -8.15 -5.39
C GLU A 24 11.26 -9.08 -4.48
N HIS A 25 11.35 -8.90 -3.16
CA HIS A 25 10.55 -9.66 -2.20
C HIS A 25 9.05 -9.33 -2.35
N GLN A 26 8.72 -8.05 -2.50
CA GLN A 26 7.33 -7.62 -2.73
C GLN A 26 6.77 -8.17 -4.04
N ALA A 27 7.56 -8.12 -5.12
CA ALA A 27 7.18 -8.69 -6.42
C ALA A 27 6.95 -10.20 -6.32
N GLN A 28 7.78 -10.93 -5.56
CA GLN A 28 7.59 -12.35 -5.34
C GLN A 28 6.34 -12.66 -4.51
N ALA A 29 6.05 -11.86 -3.47
CA ALA A 29 4.84 -12.00 -2.67
C ALA A 29 3.57 -11.75 -3.52
N VAL A 30 3.61 -10.72 -4.37
CA VAL A 30 2.52 -10.36 -5.27
C VAL A 30 2.23 -11.44 -6.33
N LYS A 31 3.22 -12.22 -6.76
CA LYS A 31 2.94 -13.37 -7.66
C LYS A 31 1.99 -14.37 -7.02
N ALA A 32 2.16 -14.69 -5.73
CA ALA A 32 1.27 -15.62 -5.04
C ALA A 32 -0.16 -15.07 -4.91
N VAL A 33 -0.28 -13.76 -4.69
CA VAL A 33 -1.57 -13.07 -4.73
C VAL A 33 -2.21 -13.19 -6.11
N ALA A 34 -1.45 -12.95 -7.19
CA ALA A 34 -1.94 -13.04 -8.54
C ALA A 34 -2.47 -14.44 -8.89
N GLU A 35 -1.80 -15.52 -8.45
CA GLU A 35 -2.32 -16.89 -8.62
C GLU A 35 -3.69 -17.07 -7.97
N SER A 36 -3.84 -16.62 -6.73
CA SER A 36 -5.10 -16.76 -5.99
C SER A 36 -6.24 -16.00 -6.69
N VAL A 37 -5.96 -14.82 -7.23
CA VAL A 37 -6.94 -14.03 -7.99
C VAL A 37 -7.30 -14.69 -9.33
N LEU A 38 -6.33 -15.31 -10.01
CA LEU A 38 -6.58 -16.02 -11.28
C LEU A 38 -7.47 -17.25 -11.10
N GLU A 39 -7.34 -17.96 -9.98
CA GLU A 39 -8.24 -19.07 -9.63
C GLU A 39 -9.68 -18.59 -9.43
N MET A 40 -9.86 -17.42 -8.81
CA MET A 40 -11.16 -16.78 -8.64
C MET A 40 -11.76 -16.34 -9.98
N LEU A 41 -10.95 -15.76 -10.87
CA LEU A 41 -11.40 -15.38 -12.22
C LEU A 41 -11.86 -16.59 -13.04
N ALA A 42 -11.18 -17.73 -12.89
CA ALA A 42 -11.59 -18.99 -13.52
C ALA A 42 -12.95 -19.52 -13.02
N SER A 43 -13.42 -19.04 -11.86
CA SER A 43 -14.71 -19.39 -11.26
C SER A 43 -15.86 -18.44 -11.67
N ASP A 44 -15.67 -17.65 -12.74
CA ASP A 44 -16.66 -16.77 -13.36
C ASP A 44 -17.13 -15.57 -12.51
N TYR A 45 -16.23 -15.00 -11.71
CA TYR A 45 -16.45 -13.74 -10.97
C TYR A 45 -15.83 -12.53 -11.67
N ASP A 46 -16.49 -11.37 -11.53
CA ASP A 46 -15.84 -10.07 -11.70
C ASP A 46 -15.16 -9.69 -10.39
N ILE A 47 -13.92 -9.17 -10.43
CA ILE A 47 -13.12 -8.95 -9.21
C ILE A 47 -12.73 -7.48 -9.07
N VAL A 48 -12.97 -6.94 -7.88
CA VAL A 48 -12.34 -5.71 -7.39
C VAL A 48 -11.33 -6.10 -6.32
N LEU A 49 -10.06 -5.77 -6.57
CA LEU A 49 -8.96 -6.09 -5.66
C LEU A 49 -8.52 -4.83 -4.92
N THR A 50 -8.44 -4.93 -3.59
CA THR A 50 -7.93 -3.89 -2.70
C THR A 50 -6.73 -4.42 -1.93
N HIS A 51 -5.87 -3.51 -1.48
CA HIS A 51 -4.69 -3.89 -0.69
C HIS A 51 -4.44 -2.90 0.45
N GLY A 52 -3.85 -3.39 1.54
CA GLY A 52 -3.22 -2.55 2.55
C GLY A 52 -1.86 -2.03 2.09
N ASN A 53 -1.37 -0.96 2.74
CA ASN A 53 -0.07 -0.34 2.42
C ASN A 53 0.79 -0.02 3.65
N GLY A 54 0.41 -0.47 4.86
CA GLY A 54 1.02 -0.05 6.12
C GLY A 54 2.56 -0.14 6.16
N PRO A 55 3.16 -1.31 5.87
CA PRO A 55 4.61 -1.43 5.80
C PRO A 55 5.26 -0.53 4.73
N GLN A 56 4.65 -0.43 3.55
CA GLN A 56 5.19 0.34 2.41
C GLN A 56 5.16 1.84 2.68
N VAL A 57 4.03 2.37 3.16
CA VAL A 57 3.89 3.79 3.46
C VAL A 57 4.77 4.21 4.63
N GLY A 58 4.99 3.32 5.59
CA GLY A 58 5.96 3.52 6.67
C GLY A 58 7.39 3.67 6.15
N LEU A 59 7.80 2.85 5.18
CA LEU A 59 9.11 2.96 4.54
C LEU A 59 9.25 4.24 3.72
N ASP A 60 8.22 4.65 2.98
CA ASP A 60 8.25 5.88 2.18
C ASP A 60 8.32 7.14 3.05
N LEU A 61 7.56 7.18 4.15
CA LEU A 61 7.71 8.22 5.16
C LEU A 61 9.13 8.26 5.73
N ARG A 62 9.69 7.10 6.07
CA ARG A 62 11.05 7.03 6.62
C ARG A 62 12.11 7.51 5.63
N ARG A 63 11.95 7.19 4.34
CA ARG A 63 12.82 7.68 3.27
C ARG A 63 12.73 9.20 3.15
N ALA A 64 11.52 9.76 3.19
CA ALA A 64 11.30 11.21 3.14
C ALA A 64 11.91 11.94 4.34
N GLU A 65 11.75 11.39 5.55
CA GLU A 65 12.38 11.90 6.77
C GLU A 65 13.91 11.93 6.65
N ILE A 66 14.54 10.81 6.26
CA ILE A 66 15.99 10.71 6.11
C ILE A 66 16.50 11.69 5.04
N ALA A 67 15.82 11.79 3.91
CA ALA A 67 16.20 12.69 2.83
C ALA A 67 16.11 14.17 3.25
N HIS A 68 15.09 14.54 4.02
CA HIS A 68 14.98 15.86 4.60
C HIS A 68 16.11 16.16 5.60
N GLU A 69 16.37 15.23 6.53
CA GLU A 69 17.40 15.40 7.56
C GLU A 69 18.82 15.46 7.00
N ARG A 70 19.11 14.70 5.94
CA ARG A 70 20.46 14.57 5.37
C ARG A 70 20.76 15.60 4.29
N GLU A 71 19.78 15.93 3.45
CA GLU A 71 19.97 16.71 2.22
C GLU A 71 19.10 17.97 2.16
N GLY A 72 18.25 18.22 3.15
CA GLY A 72 17.36 19.39 3.17
C GLY A 72 16.22 19.32 2.14
N LEU A 73 15.92 18.14 1.59
CA LEU A 73 14.82 17.97 0.64
C LEU A 73 13.46 18.21 1.33
N PRO A 74 12.42 18.70 0.61
CA PRO A 74 11.09 18.85 1.18
C PRO A 74 10.52 17.53 1.72
N LEU A 75 9.80 17.59 2.84
CA LEU A 75 9.05 16.42 3.35
C LEU A 75 7.90 16.07 2.41
N THR A 76 7.70 14.77 2.19
CA THR A 76 6.54 14.25 1.47
C THR A 76 5.38 14.05 2.46
N PRO A 77 4.21 14.69 2.26
CA PRO A 77 3.05 14.49 3.14
C PRO A 77 2.57 13.03 3.11
N LEU A 78 2.02 12.55 4.24
CA LEU A 78 1.52 11.17 4.34
C LEU A 78 0.51 10.82 3.23
N ALA A 79 -0.39 11.73 2.85
CA ALA A 79 -1.34 11.48 1.78
C ALA A 79 -0.66 11.23 0.41
N ASN A 80 0.44 11.93 0.14
CA ASN A 80 1.24 11.70 -1.06
C ASN A 80 1.96 10.35 -0.98
N CYS A 81 2.54 9.99 0.16
CA CYS A 81 3.11 8.65 0.35
C CYS A 81 2.04 7.55 0.18
N VAL A 82 0.81 7.78 0.64
CA VAL A 82 -0.31 6.85 0.41
C VAL A 82 -0.59 6.73 -1.09
N ALA A 83 -0.67 7.84 -1.83
CA ALA A 83 -0.86 7.80 -3.29
C ALA A 83 0.29 7.08 -4.02
N ASP A 84 1.54 7.37 -3.64
CA ASP A 84 2.73 6.73 -4.20
C ASP A 84 2.69 5.21 -3.97
N THR A 85 2.33 4.77 -2.77
CA THR A 85 2.20 3.33 -2.47
C THR A 85 1.04 2.65 -3.19
N GLN A 86 -0.06 3.35 -3.50
CA GLN A 86 -1.11 2.79 -4.37
C GLN A 86 -0.55 2.54 -5.77
N GLY A 87 0.21 3.50 -6.32
CA GLY A 87 0.86 3.35 -7.62
C GLY A 87 1.89 2.22 -7.63
N GLY A 88 2.80 2.20 -6.65
CA GLY A 88 3.87 1.20 -6.56
C GLY A 88 3.37 -0.23 -6.34
N ILE A 89 2.46 -0.43 -5.38
CA ILE A 89 1.88 -1.74 -5.10
C ILE A 89 0.96 -2.18 -6.24
N GLY A 90 0.08 -1.29 -6.70
CA GLY A 90 -0.84 -1.58 -7.79
C GLY A 90 -0.10 -1.92 -9.09
N TYR A 91 1.01 -1.24 -9.39
CA TYR A 91 1.89 -1.60 -10.51
C TYR A 91 2.37 -3.05 -10.41
N LEU A 92 2.89 -3.48 -9.26
CA LEU A 92 3.38 -4.85 -9.08
C LEU A 92 2.25 -5.88 -9.26
N ILE A 93 1.09 -5.62 -8.67
CA ILE A 93 -0.08 -6.50 -8.74
C ILE A 93 -0.59 -6.59 -10.19
N GLN A 94 -0.79 -5.44 -10.82
CA GLN A 94 -1.22 -5.33 -12.20
C GLN A 94 -0.25 -6.03 -13.15
N GLN A 95 1.05 -5.85 -12.96
CA GLN A 95 2.07 -6.49 -13.78
C GLN A 95 2.03 -8.02 -13.61
N ALA A 96 1.92 -8.52 -12.38
CA ALA A 96 1.85 -9.96 -12.11
C ALA A 96 0.59 -10.60 -12.73
N LEU A 97 -0.57 -9.96 -12.59
CA LEU A 97 -1.82 -10.42 -13.19
C LEU A 97 -1.76 -10.39 -14.71
N ASN A 98 -1.35 -9.26 -15.29
CA ASN A 98 -1.32 -9.08 -16.75
C ASN A 98 -0.35 -10.03 -17.44
N ASN A 99 0.79 -10.36 -16.82
CA ASN A 99 1.72 -11.35 -17.37
C ASN A 99 1.07 -12.73 -17.51
N ARG A 100 0.13 -13.09 -16.63
CA ARG A 100 -0.58 -14.38 -16.68
C ARG A 100 -1.84 -14.33 -17.55
N LEU A 101 -2.60 -13.24 -17.48
CA LEU A 101 -3.79 -13.04 -18.32
C LEU A 101 -3.45 -12.93 -19.80
N ALA A 102 -2.30 -12.31 -20.13
CA ALA A 102 -1.81 -12.22 -21.50
C ALA A 102 -1.56 -13.61 -22.12
N ALA A 103 -1.09 -14.58 -21.33
CA ALA A 103 -0.91 -15.96 -21.78
C ALA A 103 -2.24 -16.67 -22.13
N ARG A 104 -3.38 -16.12 -21.67
CA ARG A 104 -4.73 -16.65 -21.90
C ARG A 104 -5.53 -15.82 -22.92
N GLY A 105 -4.97 -14.73 -23.44
CA GLY A 105 -5.68 -13.80 -24.33
C GLY A 105 -6.80 -13.01 -23.64
N GLU A 106 -6.75 -12.90 -22.30
CA GLU A 106 -7.80 -12.29 -21.48
C GLU A 106 -7.62 -10.78 -21.26
N GLN A 107 -8.62 -10.13 -20.64
CA GLN A 107 -8.61 -8.70 -20.32
C GLN A 107 -7.45 -8.29 -19.40
N LYS A 108 -7.06 -7.02 -19.46
CA LYS A 108 -5.97 -6.45 -18.66
C LYS A 108 -6.51 -5.91 -17.33
N ALA A 109 -5.88 -6.28 -16.23
CA ALA A 109 -6.06 -5.65 -14.93
C ALA A 109 -5.61 -4.18 -14.98
N VAL A 110 -6.28 -3.32 -14.20
CA VAL A 110 -5.98 -1.89 -14.08
C VAL A 110 -5.92 -1.48 -12.61
N THR A 111 -4.94 -0.66 -12.27
CA THR A 111 -4.82 0.01 -10.98
C THR A 111 -5.44 1.39 -11.06
N VAL A 112 -6.27 1.74 -10.09
CA VAL A 112 -6.91 3.05 -10.01
C VAL A 112 -6.50 3.72 -8.71
N VAL A 113 -5.86 4.90 -8.82
CA VAL A 113 -5.61 5.76 -7.67
C VAL A 113 -6.95 6.17 -7.08
N THR A 114 -7.13 5.92 -5.79
CA THR A 114 -8.41 6.05 -5.11
C THR A 114 -8.28 6.98 -3.91
N GLN A 115 -9.15 7.98 -3.85
CA GLN A 115 -9.34 8.85 -2.69
C GLN A 115 -10.55 8.38 -1.90
N VAL A 116 -10.46 8.49 -0.57
CA VAL A 116 -11.55 8.15 0.34
C VAL A 116 -11.82 9.35 1.23
N GLU A 117 -13.06 9.83 1.22
CA GLU A 117 -13.49 10.90 2.12
C GLU A 117 -13.54 10.37 3.56
N VAL A 118 -13.03 11.16 4.51
CA VAL A 118 -13.01 10.82 5.93
C VAL A 118 -13.56 11.98 6.74
N ASP A 119 -14.21 11.69 7.87
CA ASP A 119 -14.70 12.75 8.76
C ASP A 119 -13.51 13.48 9.40
N LYS A 120 -13.40 14.79 9.15
CA LYS A 120 -12.37 15.65 9.76
C LYS A 120 -12.38 15.62 11.30
N ASN A 121 -13.48 15.20 11.93
CA ASN A 121 -13.63 15.08 13.37
C ASN A 121 -13.47 13.64 13.88
N ASP A 122 -13.00 12.71 13.04
CA ASP A 122 -12.82 11.30 13.43
C ASP A 122 -11.93 11.20 14.69
N PRO A 123 -12.36 10.48 15.75
CA PRO A 123 -11.57 10.28 16.97
C PRO A 123 -10.19 9.65 16.72
N GLY A 124 -9.99 8.95 15.61
CA GLY A 124 -8.71 8.40 15.15
C GLY A 124 -7.64 9.44 14.88
N PHE A 125 -8.01 10.72 14.66
CA PHE A 125 -7.05 11.82 14.55
C PHE A 125 -6.51 12.29 15.91
N THR A 126 -7.02 11.75 17.02
CA THR A 126 -6.48 12.06 18.35
C THR A 126 -5.15 11.32 18.59
N PRO A 127 -4.19 11.94 19.31
CA PRO A 127 -2.86 11.36 19.53
C PRO A 127 -2.86 9.98 20.21
N SER A 128 -3.91 9.61 20.94
CA SER A 128 -4.02 8.33 21.66
C SER A 128 -4.25 7.12 20.75
N HIS A 129 -4.73 7.31 19.52
CA HIS A 129 -5.01 6.22 18.57
C HIS A 129 -3.93 6.05 17.49
N GLN A 130 -2.90 6.89 17.50
CA GLN A 130 -1.77 6.92 16.54
C GLN A 130 -0.70 5.83 16.78
N THR A 131 -1.06 4.68 17.36
CA THR A 131 -0.08 3.68 17.83
C THR A 131 0.45 2.78 16.70
N HIS A 132 -0.35 2.53 15.66
CA HIS A 132 -0.03 1.49 14.65
C HIS A 132 1.06 1.89 13.65
N TRP A 133 1.23 3.19 13.35
CA TRP A 133 2.25 3.65 12.39
C TRP A 133 3.65 3.83 12.99
N ARG A 134 3.73 4.04 14.31
CA ARG A 134 5.01 4.25 15.02
C ARG A 134 5.87 2.99 15.13
N VAL A 135 5.30 1.81 14.88
CA VAL A 135 5.99 0.52 15.03
C VAL A 135 7.11 0.34 14.00
N PHE A 136 6.94 0.85 12.77
CA PHE A 136 7.97 0.80 11.74
C PHE A 136 9.00 1.96 11.80
N GLN A 137 8.77 2.95 12.66
CA GLN A 137 9.71 4.07 12.88
C GLN A 137 10.77 3.78 13.94
N ARG A 138 10.59 2.75 14.78
CA ARG A 138 11.55 2.43 15.85
C ARG A 138 12.64 1.47 15.36
N SER A 139 13.74 2.05 14.87
CA SER A 139 15.08 1.49 15.09
C SER A 139 15.76 2.32 16.20
N PRO A 140 16.70 1.78 17.02
CA PRO A 140 17.04 2.29 18.36
C PRO A 140 17.72 3.67 18.49
N ALA A 141 17.79 4.47 17.43
CA ALA A 141 18.50 5.74 17.45
C ALA A 141 17.62 6.87 16.90
N GLY A 142 17.19 7.77 17.80
CA GLY A 142 16.64 9.08 17.45
C GLY A 142 15.14 9.22 17.69
N ARG A 143 14.78 9.96 18.73
CA ARG A 143 13.41 10.48 18.91
C ARG A 143 13.19 11.60 17.88
N ALA A 144 12.30 11.40 16.93
CA ALA A 144 11.67 12.50 16.21
C ALA A 144 10.19 12.53 16.59
N SER A 145 9.76 13.64 17.21
CA SER A 145 8.36 13.93 17.46
C SER A 145 7.76 14.54 16.20
N ALA A 146 7.11 13.71 15.37
CA ALA A 146 6.20 14.23 14.35
C ALA A 146 4.94 14.76 15.06
N GLY A 147 4.72 16.09 14.96
CA GLY A 147 3.48 16.72 15.38
C GLY A 147 2.29 16.20 14.57
N PRO A 148 1.04 16.41 15.04
CA PRO A 148 -0.13 15.86 14.38
C PRO A 148 -0.33 16.53 13.03
N SER A 149 0.09 15.88 11.95
CA SER A 149 -0.29 16.23 10.59
C SER A 149 -1.78 15.90 10.41
N ARG A 150 -2.62 16.89 10.73
CA ARG A 150 -4.04 16.91 10.34
C ARG A 150 -4.11 17.03 8.82
N LEU A 151 -4.08 15.91 8.11
CA LEU A 151 -4.49 15.83 6.72
C LEU A 151 -5.86 15.16 6.65
N ALA A 152 -6.89 15.93 6.98
CA ALA A 152 -8.20 15.74 6.37
C ALA A 152 -8.19 16.65 5.13
N PHE A 153 -8.04 16.07 3.93
CA PHE A 153 -8.29 16.84 2.72
C PHE A 153 -9.80 17.06 2.61
N ARG A 154 -10.17 18.32 2.33
CA ARG A 154 -11.46 18.71 1.77
C ARG A 154 -11.56 18.24 0.33
#